data_AF-G3PQI5-F1
#
_entry.id   AF-G3PQI5-F1
#
_cell.length_a   1.000
_cell.length_b   1.000
_cell.length_c   1.000
_cell.angle_alpha   90.00
_cell.angle_beta   90.00
_cell.angle_gamma   90.00
#
_symmetry.space_group_name_H-M   'P 1'
#
loop_
_entity.id
_entity.type
_entity.pdbx_description
1 polymer ?
#
loop_
_entity_poly.entity_id
_entity_poly.type
_entity_poly.pdbx_seq_one_letter_code
_entity_poly.pdbx_strand_id
1 'polypeptide(L)'
;MGGVTGWCAGYLFQRVGKIAATAVGGGFLLLQMANHSGYVQVDWKKVEKDVNKAKKHLKKKANKAVPEINTFIEEATDFIKRNIVLSSGFVGGFFLGLAS
;
A
#
# COMPACT_ATOMS: atom_id res chain seq x y z
N MET A 1 -5.82 -23.18 -10.80
CA MET A 1 -4.78 -22.16 -11.11
C MET A 1 -4.85 -20.93 -10.20
N GLY A 2 -6.02 -20.37 -9.87
CA GLY A 2 -6.13 -19.15 -9.04
C GLY A 2 -5.51 -19.23 -7.63
N GLY A 3 -5.61 -20.37 -6.92
CA GLY A 3 -5.08 -20.47 -5.55
C GLY A 3 -3.56 -20.47 -5.43
N VAL A 4 -2.84 -21.07 -6.38
CA VAL A 4 -1.37 -21.09 -6.36
C VAL A 4 -0.81 -19.71 -6.69
N THR A 5 -1.42 -19.01 -7.65
CA THR A 5 -1.03 -17.63 -7.99
C THR A 5 -1.37 -16.68 -6.85
N GLY A 6 -2.50 -16.88 -6.16
CA GLY A 6 -2.83 -16.19 -4.92
C GLY A 6 -1.76 -16.42 -3.85
N TRP A 7 -1.38 -17.67 -3.58
CA TRP A 7 -0.38 -18.02 -2.58
C TRP A 7 0.99 -17.38 -2.85
N CYS A 8 1.49 -17.44 -4.08
CA CYS A 8 2.73 -16.76 -4.46
C CYS A 8 2.64 -15.24 -4.27
N ALA A 9 1.53 -14.61 -4.64
CA ALA A 9 1.33 -13.17 -4.43
C ALA A 9 1.28 -12.80 -2.94
N GLY A 10 0.61 -13.61 -2.12
CA GLY A 10 0.54 -13.44 -0.67
C GLY A 10 1.92 -13.54 -0.01
N TYR A 11 2.71 -14.55 -0.38
CA TYR A 11 4.06 -14.76 0.17
C TYR A 11 5.00 -13.60 -0.18
N LEU A 12 4.94 -13.11 -1.42
CA LEU A 12 5.70 -11.91 -1.82
C LEU A 12 5.26 -10.68 -1.01
N PHE A 13 3.96 -10.48 -0.82
CA PHE A 13 3.43 -9.36 -0.06
C PHE A 13 3.82 -9.41 1.43
N GLN A 14 3.84 -10.60 2.05
CA GLN A 14 4.38 -10.80 3.40
C GLN A 14 5.82 -10.32 3.50
N ARG A 15 6.66 -10.69 2.52
CA ARG A 15 8.09 -10.39 2.55
C ARG A 15 8.36 -8.90 2.36
N VAL A 16 7.70 -8.28 1.38
CA VAL A 16 7.81 -6.83 1.15
C VAL A 16 7.15 -6.05 2.29
N GLY A 17 6.02 -6.52 2.80
CA GLY A 17 5.30 -5.92 3.91
C GLY A 17 6.12 -5.90 5.20
N LYS A 18 6.82 -6.99 5.54
CA LYS A 18 7.76 -7.03 6.68
C LYS A 18 8.87 -5.99 6.53
N ILE A 19 9.51 -5.91 5.36
CA ILE A 19 10.58 -4.93 5.10
C ILE A 19 10.03 -3.49 5.21
N ALA A 20 8.87 -3.23 4.60
CA ALA A 20 8.24 -1.92 4.66
C ALA A 20 7.86 -1.54 6.11
N ALA A 21 7.30 -2.46 6.88
CA ALA A 21 6.95 -2.25 8.28
C ALA A 21 8.18 -1.96 9.14
N THR A 22 9.27 -2.71 8.94
CA THR A 22 10.55 -2.45 9.63
C THR A 22 11.15 -1.09 9.24
N ALA A 23 11.11 -0.72 7.96
CA ALA A 23 11.61 0.58 7.51
C ALA A 23 10.79 1.74 8.10
N VAL A 24 9.46 1.63 8.12
CA VAL A 24 8.57 2.65 8.70
C VAL A 24 8.75 2.72 10.23
N GLY A 25 8.74 1.58 10.92
CA GLY A 25 8.92 1.52 12.38
C GLY A 25 10.31 1.95 12.84
N GLY A 26 11.36 1.51 12.15
CA GLY A 26 12.74 1.90 12.41
C GLY A 26 12.98 3.39 12.12
N GLY A 27 12.45 3.90 11.01
CA GLY A 27 12.50 5.33 10.69
C GLY A 27 11.77 6.18 11.73
N PHE A 28 10.61 5.73 12.22
CA PHE A 28 9.88 6.41 13.28
C PHE A 28 10.65 6.44 14.60
N LEU A 29 11.29 5.33 14.99
CA LEU A 29 12.10 5.25 16.20
C LEU A 29 13.34 6.15 16.14
N LEU A 30 14.03 6.19 15.00
CA LEU A 30 15.13 7.14 14.77
C LEU A 30 14.66 8.60 14.86
N LEU A 31 13.46 8.89 14.35
CA LEU A 31 12.87 10.22 14.43
C LEU A 31 12.54 10.61 15.88
N GLN A 32 12.06 9.67 16.70
CA GLN A 32 11.87 9.89 18.14
C GLN A 32 13.19 10.16 18.87
N MET A 33 14.24 9.38 18.58
CA MET A 33 15.57 9.59 19.17
C MET A 33 16.17 10.95 18.76
N ALA A 34 16.07 11.32 17.49
CA ALA A 34 16.54 12.60 16.99
C ALA A 34 15.81 13.79 17.63
N ASN A 35 14.50 13.65 17.89
CA ASN A 35 13.69 14.68 18.53
C ASN A 35 14.03 14.81 20.04
N HIS A 36 14.33 13.71 20.73
CA HIS A 36 14.69 13.73 22.15
C HIS A 36 16.13 14.21 22.42
N SER A 37 17.06 14.02 21.47
CA SER A 37 18.47 14.44 21.61
C SER A 37 18.76 15.87 21.12
N GLY A 38 17.74 16.63 20.69
CA GLY A 38 17.83 18.08 20.49
C GLY A 38 18.62 18.57 19.27
N TYR A 39 18.90 17.74 18.25
CA TYR A 39 19.79 18.15 17.15
C TYR A 39 19.11 18.82 15.95
N VAL A 40 17.78 18.79 15.81
CA VAL A 40 17.13 19.46 14.68
C VAL A 40 15.77 20.01 15.12
N GLN A 41 15.64 21.34 15.18
CA GLN A 41 14.35 21.98 14.97
C GLN A 41 13.84 21.46 13.62
N VAL A 42 12.99 20.42 13.63
CA VAL A 42 12.30 19.97 12.43
C VAL A 42 11.52 21.18 11.97
N ASP A 43 12.00 21.79 10.88
CA ASP A 43 11.41 22.97 10.28
C ASP A 43 10.10 22.51 9.64
N TRP A 44 9.08 22.25 10.48
CA TRP A 44 7.78 21.70 10.10
C TRP A 44 7.11 22.55 9.02
N LYS A 45 7.47 23.84 8.94
CA LYS A 45 7.08 24.75 7.87
C LYS A 45 7.59 24.34 6.49
N LYS A 46 8.83 23.86 6.36
CA LYS A 46 9.36 23.36 5.07
C LYS A 46 8.74 22.02 4.72
N VAL A 47 8.67 21.11 5.70
CA VAL A 47 8.05 19.78 5.52
C VAL A 47 6.59 19.91 5.09
N GLU A 48 5.80 20.75 5.77
CA GLU A 48 4.40 20.98 5.40
C GLU A 48 4.28 21.58 4.00
N LYS A 49 5.15 22.50 3.62
CA LYS A 49 5.14 23.11 2.28
C LYS A 49 5.45 22.08 1.20
N ASP A 50 6.43 21.21 1.41
CA ASP A 50 6.79 20.13 0.48
C ASP A 50 5.72 19.03 0.43
N VAL A 51 5.18 18.63 1.60
CA VAL A 51 4.06 17.68 1.68
C VAL A 51 2.82 18.25 1.00
N ASN A 52 2.50 19.53 1.17
CA ASN A 52 1.34 20.15 0.53
C ASN A 52 1.53 20.29 -0.98
N LYS A 53 2.75 20.61 -1.45
CA LYS A 53 3.07 20.62 -2.88
C LYS A 53 2.93 19.22 -3.48
N ALA A 54 3.52 18.20 -2.84
CA ALA A 54 3.39 16.81 -3.26
C ALA A 54 1.92 16.34 -3.23
N LYS A 55 1.17 16.65 -2.16
CA LYS A 55 -0.25 16.33 -2.03
C LYS A 55 -1.08 16.97 -3.13
N LYS A 56 -0.80 18.20 -3.55
CA LYS A 56 -1.47 18.84 -4.70
C LYS A 56 -1.19 18.12 -6.01
N HIS A 57 0.07 17.74 -6.27
CA HIS A 57 0.42 16.97 -7.47
C HIS A 57 -0.22 15.58 -7.48
N LEU A 58 -0.21 14.90 -6.33
CA LEU A 58 -0.87 13.61 -6.14
C LEU A 58 -2.38 13.73 -6.28
N LYS A 59 -3.01 14.73 -5.66
CA LYS A 59 -4.47 14.96 -5.77
C LYS A 59 -4.87 15.25 -7.20
N LYS A 60 -4.08 16.02 -7.97
CA LYS A 60 -4.35 16.30 -9.39
C LYS A 60 -4.25 15.03 -10.25
N LYS A 61 -3.23 14.19 -10.01
CA LYS A 61 -3.10 12.89 -10.69
C LYS A 61 -4.21 11.93 -10.27
N ALA A 62 -4.50 11.83 -8.98
CA ALA A 62 -5.55 10.99 -8.44
C ALA A 62 -6.92 11.37 -8.99
N ASN A 63 -7.31 12.65 -9.01
CA ASN A 63 -8.61 13.05 -9.59
C ASN A 63 -8.71 12.76 -11.09
N LYS A 64 -7.60 12.79 -11.82
CA LYS A 64 -7.57 12.37 -13.22
C LYS A 64 -7.67 10.84 -13.38
N ALA A 65 -7.12 10.09 -12.43
CA ALA A 65 -7.17 8.64 -12.40
C ALA A 65 -8.44 8.08 -11.74
N VAL A 66 -9.18 8.85 -10.94
CA VAL A 66 -10.45 8.45 -10.31
C VAL A 66 -11.43 7.82 -11.29
N PRO A 67 -11.74 8.41 -12.47
CA PRO A 67 -12.66 7.78 -13.41
C PRO A 67 -12.12 6.42 -13.91
N GLU A 68 -10.82 6.35 -14.18
CA GLU A 68 -10.16 5.12 -14.61
C GLU A 68 -10.26 4.03 -13.52
N ILE A 69 -9.95 4.38 -12.27
CA ILE A 69 -10.02 3.47 -11.11
C ILE A 69 -11.45 2.98 -10.87
N ASN A 70 -12.45 3.85 -10.99
CA ASN A 70 -13.85 3.45 -10.85
C ASN A 70 -14.25 2.44 -11.94
N THR A 71 -13.78 2.65 -13.17
CA THR A 71 -14.03 1.73 -14.29
C THR A 71 -13.37 0.37 -14.02
N PHE A 72 -12.12 0.38 -13.56
CA PHE A 72 -11.41 -0.84 -13.17
C PHE A 72 -12.07 -1.58 -12.00
N ILE A 73 -12.60 -0.87 -11.00
CA ILE A 73 -13.33 -1.47 -9.87
C ILE A 73 -14.62 -2.13 -10.36
N GLU A 74 -15.34 -1.49 -11.28
CA GLU A 74 -16.57 -2.03 -11.84
C GLU A 74 -16.28 -3.31 -12.66
N GLU A 75 -15.24 -3.28 -13.50
CA GLU A 75 -14.79 -4.45 -14.27
C GLU A 75 -14.32 -5.59 -13.35
N ALA A 76 -13.54 -5.27 -12.31
CA ALA A 76 -13.10 -6.25 -11.31
C ALA A 76 -14.30 -6.87 -10.57
N THR A 77 -15.32 -6.07 -10.26
CA THR A 77 -16.55 -6.55 -9.61
C THR A 77 -17.33 -7.48 -10.54
N ASP A 78 -17.43 -7.15 -11.82
CA ASP A 78 -18.06 -8.03 -12.83
C ASP A 78 -17.28 -9.34 -13.00
N PHE A 79 -15.94 -9.28 -12.99
CA PHE A 79 -15.07 -10.46 -13.04
C PHE A 79 -15.24 -11.37 -11.82
N ILE A 80 -15.34 -10.80 -10.62
CA ILE A 80 -15.60 -11.56 -9.38
C ILE A 80 -16.96 -12.26 -9.45
N LYS A 81 -18.00 -11.58 -9.95
CA LYS A 81 -19.35 -12.16 -10.09
C LYS A 81 -19.38 -13.29 -11.13
N ARG A 82 -18.72 -13.12 -12.28
CA ARG A 82 -18.68 -14.13 -13.34
C ARG A 82 -17.79 -15.31 -13.00
N ASN A 83 -16.74 -15.11 -12.22
CA ASN A 83 -15.70 -16.12 -11.98
C ASN A 83 -15.44 -16.35 -10.49
N ILE A 84 -16.51 -16.50 -9.71
CA ILE A 84 -16.46 -16.56 -8.24
C ILE A 84 -15.60 -17.72 -7.72
N VAL A 85 -15.54 -18.85 -8.44
CA VAL A 85 -14.73 -20.03 -8.07
C VAL A 85 -13.23 -19.75 -8.22
N LEU A 86 -12.84 -19.01 -9.25
CA LEU A 86 -11.43 -18.67 -9.48
C LEU A 86 -10.98 -17.54 -8.56
N SER A 87 -11.83 -16.52 -8.39
CA SER A 87 -11.58 -15.39 -7.49
C SER A 87 -11.53 -15.82 -6.03
N SER A 88 -12.42 -16.71 -5.59
CA SER A 88 -12.37 -17.28 -4.23
C SER A 88 -11.12 -18.14 -4.02
N GLY A 89 -10.71 -18.93 -5.03
CA GLY A 89 -9.45 -19.65 -5.00
C GLY A 89 -8.24 -18.71 -4.86
N PHE A 90 -8.20 -17.63 -5.64
CA PHE A 90 -7.14 -16.63 -5.55
C PHE A 90 -7.10 -15.93 -4.19
N VAL A 91 -8.24 -15.45 -3.70
CA VAL A 91 -8.35 -14.79 -2.39
C VAL A 91 -7.92 -15.74 -1.27
N GLY A 92 -8.41 -16.99 -1.28
CA GLY A 92 -8.03 -18.00 -0.30
C GLY A 92 -6.54 -18.32 -0.34
N GLY A 93 -5.98 -18.50 -1.55
CA GLY A 93 -4.55 -18.70 -1.75
C GLY A 93 -3.72 -17.51 -1.28
N PHE A 94 -4.15 -16.29 -1.59
CA PHE A 94 -3.49 -15.05 -1.18
C PHE A 94 -3.44 -14.90 0.33
N PHE A 95 -4.55 -15.13 1.03
CA PHE A 95 -4.56 -15.09 2.49
C PHE A 95 -3.71 -16.22 3.11
N LEU A 96 -3.72 -17.43 2.54
CA LEU A 96 -2.82 -18.50 2.96
C LEU A 96 -1.35 -18.12 2.76
N GLY A 97 -1.02 -17.45 1.66
CA GLY A 97 0.34 -16.98 1.35
C GLY A 97 0.75 -15.81 2.22
N LEU A 98 -0.21 -14.99 2.63
CA LEU A 98 -0.01 -13.95 3.63
C LEU A 98 0.17 -14.49 5.05
N ALA A 99 -0.38 -15.68 5.34
CA ALA A 99 -0.23 -16.34 6.63
C ALA A 99 1.05 -17.19 6.71
N SER A 100 1.60 -17.62 5.57
CA SER A 100 2.92 -18.29 5.45
C SER A 100 4.08 -17.31 5.59
#